data_AF-A0A7R9R056-F1
#
_entry.id   AF-A0A7R9R056-F1
#
_cell.length_a   1.000
_cell.length_b   1.000
_cell.length_c   1.000
_cell.angle_alpha   90.00
_cell.angle_beta   90.00
_cell.angle_gamma   90.00
#
_symmetry.space_group_name_H-M   'P 1'
#
loop_
_entity.id
_entity.type
_entity.pdbx_description
1 polymer ?
#
loop_
_entity_poly.entity_id
_entity_poly.type
_entity_poly.pdbx_seq_one_letter_code
_entity_poly.pdbx_strand_id
1 'polypeptide(L)'
;PKVGELILKRLIIQFRKSYRRNDKQVCITSTRFIAHLVNQQVAHEVVALEILTLLLENATNDSVEVSIAFLKECGSKLDELSRRGFSAIFERLRNILHEGHLDKRVQYMIEVMFAIRKDKFKDHPSVIPELDLIEESEQFTHLITLDEPADNEEKLNVFQFDQNFEENEEKYKAIRKEILDDETTDDDDDGDESSGEDSDDEDEEAAEATDSTAIIDNTETTLRTLRRDIYLTIQ
;
A
#
# COMPACT_ATOMS: atom_id res chain seq x y z
N PRO A 1 -9.92 4.18 -12.02
CA PRO A 1 -8.90 3.84 -13.04
C PRO A 1 -7.90 4.97 -13.39
N LYS A 2 -8.34 6.13 -13.95
CA LYS A 2 -7.41 7.18 -14.43
C LYS A 2 -6.41 7.70 -13.38
N VAL A 3 -6.84 7.83 -12.12
CA VAL A 3 -5.97 8.23 -11.01
C VAL A 3 -4.87 7.19 -10.76
N GLY A 4 -5.22 5.91 -10.77
CA GLY A 4 -4.26 4.80 -10.64
C GLY A 4 -3.22 4.79 -11.77
N GLU A 5 -3.67 5.02 -13.02
CA GLU A 5 -2.79 5.17 -14.18
C GLU A 5 -1.78 6.31 -14.00
N LEU A 6 -2.25 7.49 -13.57
CA LEU A 6 -1.42 8.67 -13.36
C LEU A 6 -0.40 8.44 -12.24
N ILE A 7 -0.80 7.81 -11.13
CA ILE A 7 0.11 7.44 -10.03
C ILE A 7 1.20 6.51 -10.56
N LEU A 8 0.83 5.47 -11.32
CA LEU A 8 1.78 4.52 -11.90
C LEU A 8 2.76 5.21 -12.85
N LYS A 9 2.28 6.08 -13.76
CA LYS A 9 3.13 6.89 -14.65
C LYS A 9 4.14 7.74 -13.88
N ARG A 10 3.66 8.46 -12.84
CA ARG A 10 4.51 9.29 -11.98
C ARG A 10 5.59 8.47 -11.27
N LEU A 11 5.23 7.29 -10.74
CA LEU A 11 6.18 6.38 -10.08
C LEU A 11 7.22 5.81 -11.04
N ILE A 12 6.83 5.39 -12.24
CA ILE A 12 7.76 4.93 -13.28
C ILE A 12 8.75 6.04 -13.65
N ILE A 13 8.27 7.27 -13.85
CA ILE A 13 9.13 8.43 -14.14
C ILE A 13 10.08 8.71 -12.97
N GLN A 14 9.60 8.64 -11.73
CA GLN A 14 10.42 8.82 -10.53
C GLN A 14 11.52 7.77 -10.45
N PHE A 15 11.18 6.49 -10.62
CA PHE A 15 12.14 5.39 -10.67
C PHE A 15 13.19 5.59 -11.78
N ARG A 16 12.76 5.91 -13.02
CA ARG A 16 13.69 6.16 -14.13
C ARG A 16 14.62 7.34 -13.86
N LYS A 17 14.15 8.39 -13.18
CA LYS A 17 14.97 9.55 -12.79
C LYS A 17 15.95 9.19 -11.68
N SER A 18 15.51 8.46 -10.65
CA SER A 18 16.38 8.06 -9.52
C SER A 18 17.43 7.03 -9.96
N TYR A 19 17.05 6.06 -10.80
CA TYR A 19 17.98 5.07 -11.37
C TYR A 19 19.10 5.75 -12.15
N ARG A 20 18.76 6.70 -13.04
CA ARG A 20 19.76 7.49 -13.79
C ARG A 20 20.66 8.36 -12.90
N ARG A 21 20.17 8.78 -11.73
CA ARG A 21 20.93 9.58 -10.77
C ARG A 21 21.70 8.73 -9.75
N ASN A 22 21.60 7.40 -9.82
CA ASN A 22 22.11 6.47 -8.81
C ASN A 22 21.59 6.78 -7.39
N ASP A 23 20.37 7.29 -7.27
CA ASP A 23 19.73 7.53 -5.98
C ASP A 23 19.05 6.24 -5.49
N LYS A 24 19.81 5.45 -4.71
CA LYS A 24 19.33 4.18 -4.18
C LYS A 24 18.09 4.33 -3.32
N GLN A 25 18.05 5.33 -2.45
CA GLN A 25 16.96 5.46 -1.47
C GLN A 25 15.63 5.71 -2.19
N VAL A 26 15.63 6.62 -3.18
CA VAL A 26 14.44 6.88 -3.99
C VAL A 26 14.06 5.65 -4.82
N CYS A 27 15.04 4.94 -5.40
CA CYS A 27 14.79 3.68 -6.10
C CYS A 27 14.06 2.66 -5.21
N ILE A 28 14.53 2.43 -3.98
CA ILE A 28 13.88 1.50 -3.03
C ILE A 28 12.43 1.91 -2.75
N THR A 29 12.20 3.20 -2.47
CA THR A 29 10.85 3.67 -2.16
C THR A 29 9.91 3.60 -3.36
N SER A 30 10.39 3.95 -4.56
CA SER A 30 9.59 3.90 -5.79
C SER A 30 9.27 2.46 -6.18
N THR A 31 10.25 1.55 -6.12
CA THR A 31 9.99 0.13 -6.43
C THR A 31 9.10 -0.52 -5.39
N ARG A 32 9.22 -0.18 -4.10
CA ARG A 32 8.29 -0.65 -3.06
C ARG A 32 6.85 -0.24 -3.34
N PHE A 33 6.62 1.01 -3.75
CA PHE A 33 5.26 1.44 -4.10
C PHE A 33 4.75 0.70 -5.35
N ILE A 34 5.57 0.61 -6.41
CA ILE A 34 5.22 -0.16 -7.60
C ILE A 34 4.91 -1.63 -7.24
N ALA A 35 5.62 -2.23 -6.28
CA ALA A 35 5.39 -3.60 -5.83
C ALA A 35 3.96 -3.78 -5.31
N HIS A 36 3.52 -2.87 -4.44
CA HIS A 36 2.18 -2.94 -3.89
C HIS A 36 1.09 -2.62 -4.92
N LEU A 37 1.37 -1.76 -5.92
CA LEU A 37 0.45 -1.58 -7.05
C LEU A 37 0.30 -2.84 -7.91
N VAL A 38 1.37 -3.63 -8.07
CA VAL A 38 1.31 -4.94 -8.73
C VAL A 38 0.57 -5.95 -7.87
N ASN A 39 0.81 -5.97 -6.56
CA ASN A 39 0.12 -6.87 -5.63
C ASN A 39 -1.39 -6.65 -5.61
N GLN A 40 -1.82 -5.39 -5.66
CA GLN A 40 -3.22 -4.96 -5.72
C GLN A 40 -3.78 -4.94 -7.16
N GLN A 41 -3.04 -5.48 -8.14
CA GLN A 41 -3.43 -5.57 -9.56
C GLN A 41 -3.84 -4.23 -10.21
N VAL A 42 -3.37 -3.11 -9.67
CA VAL A 42 -3.48 -1.79 -10.31
C VAL A 42 -2.49 -1.69 -11.47
N ALA A 43 -1.30 -2.29 -11.32
CA ALA A 43 -0.27 -2.34 -12.34
C ALA A 43 -0.05 -3.77 -12.83
N HIS A 44 0.04 -3.96 -14.15
CA HIS A 44 0.37 -5.26 -14.72
C HIS A 44 1.80 -5.65 -14.33
N GLU A 45 2.04 -6.91 -13.99
CA GLU A 45 3.33 -7.41 -13.50
C GLU A 45 4.50 -7.30 -14.50
N VAL A 46 4.23 -7.04 -15.78
CA VAL A 46 5.25 -6.77 -16.79
C VAL A 46 6.18 -5.63 -16.37
N VAL A 47 5.66 -4.56 -15.78
CA VAL A 47 6.49 -3.43 -15.33
C VAL A 47 7.48 -3.85 -14.24
N ALA A 48 7.09 -4.75 -13.35
CA ALA A 48 7.97 -5.27 -12.30
C ALA A 48 9.07 -6.16 -12.88
N LEU A 49 8.74 -7.01 -13.87
CA LEU A 49 9.73 -7.84 -14.56
C LEU A 49 10.74 -6.99 -15.35
N GLU A 50 10.29 -5.93 -16.01
CA GLU A 50 11.17 -4.99 -16.73
C GLU A 50 12.11 -4.24 -15.78
N ILE A 51 11.59 -3.75 -14.65
CA ILE A 51 12.40 -3.10 -13.61
C ILE A 51 13.46 -4.06 -13.06
N LEU A 52 13.09 -5.30 -12.74
CA LEU A 52 14.03 -6.31 -12.25
C LEU A 52 15.08 -6.67 -13.29
N THR A 53 14.68 -6.77 -14.55
CA THR A 53 15.61 -7.04 -15.66
C THR A 53 16.61 -5.92 -15.81
N LEU A 54 16.17 -4.65 -15.77
CA LEU A 54 17.04 -3.48 -15.85
C LEU A 54 18.05 -3.43 -14.70
N LEU A 55 17.60 -3.66 -13.46
CA LEU A 55 18.47 -3.61 -12.28
C LEU A 55 19.53 -4.73 -12.26
N LEU A 56 19.21 -5.89 -12.85
CA LEU A 56 20.06 -7.09 -12.88
C LEU A 56 20.85 -7.26 -14.19
N GLU A 57 20.65 -6.38 -15.17
CA GLU A 57 21.42 -6.41 -16.42
C GLU A 57 22.90 -6.14 -16.13
N ASN A 58 23.18 -5.00 -15.48
CA ASN A 58 24.51 -4.61 -15.01
C ASN A 58 24.53 -4.58 -13.48
N ALA A 59 24.55 -5.76 -12.87
CA ALA A 59 24.41 -5.91 -11.43
C ALA A 59 25.54 -5.24 -10.64
N THR A 60 25.17 -4.27 -9.80
CA THR A 60 26.03 -3.61 -8.80
C THR A 60 25.52 -3.96 -7.40
N ASN A 61 26.32 -3.70 -6.36
CA ASN A 61 25.87 -3.95 -4.98
C ASN A 61 24.56 -3.21 -4.66
N ASP A 62 24.42 -1.97 -5.12
CA ASP A 62 23.21 -1.17 -4.89
C ASP A 62 22.05 -1.64 -5.76
N SER A 63 22.25 -1.94 -7.06
CA SER A 63 21.14 -2.38 -7.91
C SER A 63 20.58 -3.73 -7.46
N VAL A 64 21.43 -4.66 -7.01
CA VAL A 64 20.99 -5.93 -6.42
C VAL A 64 20.26 -5.69 -5.11
N GLU A 65 20.74 -4.80 -4.25
CA GLU A 65 20.02 -4.45 -3.01
C GLU A 65 18.59 -3.95 -3.30
N VAL A 66 18.44 -3.05 -4.29
CA VAL A 66 17.11 -2.59 -4.74
C VAL A 66 16.28 -3.75 -5.30
N SER A 67 16.85 -4.63 -6.13
CA SER A 67 16.13 -5.78 -6.68
C SER A 67 15.64 -6.75 -5.60
N ILE A 68 16.47 -7.02 -4.59
CA ILE A 68 16.09 -7.91 -3.48
C ILE A 68 15.02 -7.27 -2.61
N ALA A 69 15.12 -5.97 -2.31
CA ALA A 69 14.07 -5.25 -1.61
C ALA A 69 12.75 -5.29 -2.38
N PHE A 70 12.80 -5.08 -3.71
CA PHE A 70 11.62 -5.12 -4.56
C PHE A 70 10.99 -6.53 -4.64
N LEU A 71 11.81 -7.58 -4.83
CA LEU A 71 11.36 -8.96 -4.86
C LEU A 71 10.74 -9.43 -3.54
N LYS A 72 11.17 -8.91 -2.40
CA LYS A 72 10.53 -9.21 -1.12
C LYS A 72 9.10 -8.71 -1.06
N GLU A 73 8.78 -7.60 -1.73
CA GLU A 73 7.46 -6.97 -1.67
C GLU A 73 6.49 -7.57 -2.70
N CYS A 74 6.92 -7.82 -3.95
CA CYS A 74 6.04 -8.34 -5.01
C CYS A 74 6.32 -9.78 -5.46
N GLY A 75 7.34 -10.45 -4.91
CA GLY A 75 7.77 -11.75 -5.40
C GLY A 75 6.72 -12.85 -5.29
N SER A 76 5.87 -12.81 -4.26
CA SER A 76 4.73 -13.72 -4.11
C SER A 76 3.74 -13.58 -5.28
N LYS A 77 3.31 -12.35 -5.61
CA LYS A 77 2.40 -12.08 -6.73
C LYS A 77 3.04 -12.39 -8.08
N LEU A 78 4.35 -12.14 -8.24
CA LEU A 78 5.09 -12.51 -9.47
C LEU A 78 5.16 -14.03 -9.69
N ASP A 79 5.35 -14.82 -8.63
CA ASP A 79 5.32 -16.29 -8.73
C ASP A 79 3.90 -16.81 -9.02
N GLU A 80 2.87 -16.09 -8.58
CA GLU A 80 1.46 -16.43 -8.90
C GLU A 80 1.13 -16.17 -10.37
N LEU A 81 1.34 -14.93 -10.84
CA LEU A 81 0.91 -14.48 -12.16
C LEU A 81 1.85 -14.89 -13.30
N SER A 82 3.17 -14.86 -13.05
CA SER A 82 4.19 -14.90 -14.11
C SER A 82 5.38 -15.80 -13.75
N ARG A 83 5.11 -17.06 -13.40
CA ARG A 83 6.10 -18.09 -13.00
C ARG A 83 7.34 -18.17 -13.88
N ARG A 84 7.15 -18.05 -15.21
CA ARG A 84 8.26 -18.13 -16.17
C ARG A 84 9.18 -16.92 -16.08
N GLY A 85 8.62 -15.71 -16.07
CA GLY A 85 9.38 -14.47 -15.91
C GLY A 85 10.07 -14.42 -14.55
N PHE A 86 9.33 -14.73 -13.49
CA PHE A 86 9.85 -14.83 -12.14
C PHE A 86 11.02 -15.83 -12.00
N SER A 87 10.91 -17.01 -12.62
CA SER A 87 11.99 -18.00 -12.61
C SER A 87 13.24 -17.51 -13.36
N ALA A 88 13.08 -16.76 -14.45
CA ALA A 88 14.20 -16.18 -15.18
C ALA A 88 14.97 -15.14 -14.33
N ILE A 89 14.27 -14.33 -13.53
CA ILE A 89 14.91 -13.40 -12.59
C ILE A 89 15.77 -14.15 -11.57
N PHE A 90 15.27 -15.25 -11.01
CA PHE A 90 16.04 -16.06 -10.05
C PHE A 90 17.23 -16.78 -10.70
N GLU A 91 17.12 -17.17 -11.97
CA GLU A 91 18.28 -17.69 -12.71
C GLU A 91 19.36 -16.60 -12.86
N ARG A 92 18.95 -15.38 -13.20
CA ARG A 92 19.87 -14.23 -13.28
C ARG A 92 20.56 -13.96 -11.95
N LEU A 93 19.82 -13.98 -10.83
CA LEU A 93 20.38 -13.85 -9.48
C LEU A 93 21.39 -14.96 -9.16
N ARG A 94 21.15 -16.20 -9.59
CA ARG A 94 22.10 -17.30 -9.41
C ARG A 94 23.40 -17.05 -10.17
N ASN A 95 23.30 -16.63 -11.43
CA ASN A 95 24.48 -16.32 -12.24
C ASN A 95 25.28 -15.16 -11.61
N ILE A 96 24.60 -14.11 -11.15
CA ILE A 96 25.23 -12.99 -10.44
C ILE A 96 25.92 -13.46 -9.15
N LEU A 97 25.34 -14.40 -8.40
CA LEU A 97 25.94 -14.93 -7.17
C LEU A 97 27.23 -15.71 -7.44
N HIS A 98 27.29 -16.47 -8.54
CA HIS A 98 28.44 -17.31 -8.89
C HIS A 98 29.53 -16.56 -9.67
N GLU A 99 29.13 -15.68 -10.59
CA GLU A 99 30.02 -15.01 -11.55
C GLU A 99 30.33 -13.55 -11.16
N GLY A 100 29.53 -12.95 -10.28
CA GLY A 100 29.61 -11.55 -9.93
C GLY A 100 30.69 -11.24 -8.89
N HIS A 101 31.38 -10.11 -9.09
CA HIS A 101 32.22 -9.48 -8.06
C HIS A 101 31.36 -8.63 -7.12
N LEU A 102 30.54 -9.29 -6.31
CA LEU A 102 29.71 -8.65 -5.29
C LEU A 102 30.39 -8.64 -3.93
N ASP A 103 30.01 -7.68 -3.10
CA ASP A 103 30.39 -7.72 -1.69
C ASP A 103 29.70 -8.91 -0.96
N LYS A 104 30.27 -9.34 0.17
CA LYS A 104 29.72 -10.48 0.93
C LYS A 104 28.29 -10.20 1.43
N ARG A 105 27.96 -8.94 1.72
CA ARG A 105 26.65 -8.56 2.25
C ARG A 105 25.56 -8.82 1.21
N VAL A 106 25.78 -8.41 -0.04
CA VAL A 106 24.84 -8.58 -1.14
C VAL A 106 24.74 -10.05 -1.53
N GLN A 107 25.81 -10.83 -1.47
CA GLN A 107 25.75 -12.30 -1.62
C GLN A 107 24.78 -12.93 -0.61
N TYR A 108 24.90 -12.58 0.68
CA TYR A 108 23.95 -13.05 1.70
C TYR A 108 22.52 -12.59 1.43
N MET A 109 22.31 -11.38 0.88
CA MET A 109 20.97 -10.92 0.51
C MET A 109 20.34 -11.79 -0.59
N ILE A 110 21.13 -12.22 -1.57
CA ILE A 110 20.66 -13.14 -2.62
C ILE A 110 20.32 -14.51 -2.01
N GLU A 111 21.17 -15.06 -1.14
CA GLU A 111 20.91 -16.33 -0.45
C GLU A 111 19.62 -16.28 0.37
N VAL A 112 19.42 -15.20 1.13
CA VAL A 112 18.17 -14.95 1.88
C VAL A 112 16.98 -14.92 0.94
N MET A 113 17.10 -14.32 -0.25
CA MET A 113 16.02 -14.30 -1.23
C MET A 113 15.68 -15.70 -1.76
N PHE A 114 16.69 -16.56 -1.97
CA PHE A 114 16.44 -17.98 -2.30
C PHE A 114 15.72 -18.72 -1.17
N ALA A 115 16.06 -18.44 0.09
CA ALA A 115 15.36 -19.00 1.23
C ALA A 115 13.89 -18.53 1.29
N ILE A 116 13.63 -17.24 1.09
CA ILE A 116 12.26 -16.67 1.05
C ILE A 116 11.43 -17.34 -0.06
N ARG A 117 12.01 -17.53 -1.26
CA ARG A 117 11.33 -18.22 -2.35
C ARG A 117 11.04 -19.69 -2.01
N LYS A 118 11.98 -20.39 -1.38
CA LYS A 118 11.80 -21.79 -0.95
C LYS A 118 10.65 -21.92 0.06
N ASP A 119 10.54 -20.93 0.95
CA ASP A 119 9.48 -20.82 1.94
C ASP A 119 8.18 -20.21 1.37
N LYS A 120 8.11 -20.03 0.03
CA LYS A 120 6.96 -19.51 -0.70
C LYS A 120 6.43 -18.18 -0.15
N PHE A 121 7.33 -17.27 0.23
CA PHE A 121 6.96 -15.93 0.68
C PHE A 121 6.01 -15.90 1.88
N LYS A 122 6.03 -16.91 2.75
CA LYS A 122 5.13 -17.00 3.91
C LYS A 122 5.09 -15.74 4.80
N ASP A 123 6.23 -15.07 4.97
CA ASP A 123 6.39 -13.85 5.78
C ASP A 123 6.24 -12.57 4.93
N HIS A 124 5.96 -12.71 3.64
CA HIS A 124 5.87 -11.65 2.64
C HIS A 124 4.63 -11.87 1.74
N PRO A 125 3.41 -11.91 2.32
CA PRO A 125 2.19 -12.09 1.54
C PRO A 125 1.99 -10.92 0.56
N SER A 126 1.42 -11.21 -0.61
CA SER A 126 1.17 -10.20 -1.66
C SER A 126 0.24 -9.08 -1.16
N VAL A 127 -0.91 -9.46 -0.62
CA VAL A 127 -1.91 -8.57 -0.03
C VAL A 127 -2.24 -9.12 1.35
N ILE A 128 -2.23 -8.26 2.36
CA ILE A 128 -2.68 -8.63 3.70
C ILE A 128 -4.21 -8.64 3.75
N PRO A 129 -4.86 -9.51 4.54
CA PRO A 129 -6.31 -9.65 4.53
C PRO A 129 -7.09 -8.35 4.77
N GLU A 130 -6.54 -7.43 5.58
CA GLU A 130 -7.15 -6.13 5.88
C GLU A 130 -7.17 -5.16 4.68
N LEU A 131 -6.34 -5.40 3.66
CA LEU A 131 -6.23 -4.58 2.46
C LEU A 131 -6.83 -5.24 1.22
N ASP A 132 -7.45 -6.41 1.36
CA ASP A 132 -8.17 -7.11 0.30
C ASP A 132 -9.63 -6.66 0.27
N LEU A 133 -9.85 -5.44 -0.23
CA LEU A 133 -11.13 -4.72 -0.14
C LEU A 133 -11.91 -4.67 -1.45
N ILE A 134 -11.29 -5.05 -2.57
CA ILE A 134 -11.84 -4.83 -3.92
C ILE A 134 -11.95 -6.18 -4.60
N GLU A 135 -13.17 -6.52 -5.06
CA GLU A 135 -13.41 -7.75 -5.81
C GLU A 135 -12.59 -7.79 -7.11
N GLU A 136 -12.08 -8.97 -7.46
CA GLU A 136 -11.24 -9.16 -8.66
C GLU A 136 -11.91 -8.67 -9.96
N SER A 137 -13.25 -8.75 -10.07
CA SER A 137 -14.00 -8.29 -11.24
C SER A 137 -14.08 -6.76 -11.37
N GLU A 138 -13.89 -6.02 -10.29
CA GLU A 138 -13.93 -4.56 -10.27
C GLU A 138 -12.53 -3.94 -10.42
N GLN A 139 -11.48 -4.76 -10.29
CA GLN A 139 -10.11 -4.32 -10.47
C GLN A 139 -9.84 -3.96 -11.92
N PHE A 140 -9.09 -2.86 -12.09
CA PHE A 140 -8.63 -2.42 -13.41
C PHE A 140 -7.09 -2.37 -13.43
N THR A 141 -6.49 -3.27 -14.20
CA THR A 141 -5.03 -3.39 -14.31
C THR A 141 -4.49 -2.58 -15.48
N HIS A 142 -3.63 -1.62 -15.17
CA HIS A 142 -2.95 -0.80 -16.17
C HIS A 142 -1.71 -1.53 -16.72
N LEU A 143 -1.69 -1.76 -18.03
CA LEU A 143 -0.50 -2.23 -18.75
C LEU A 143 0.32 -1.02 -19.22
N ILE A 144 1.32 -0.64 -18.44
CA ILE A 144 2.29 0.42 -18.78
C ILE A 144 3.68 -0.19 -18.73
N THR A 145 4.46 0.00 -19.79
CA THR A 145 5.83 -0.50 -19.85
C THR A 145 6.83 0.54 -19.32
N LEU A 146 7.98 0.07 -18.85
CA LEU A 146 9.03 0.91 -18.26
C LEU A 146 9.56 1.96 -19.25
N ASP A 147 9.69 1.60 -20.52
CA ASP A 147 10.28 2.46 -21.54
C ASP A 147 9.30 3.44 -22.19
N GLU A 148 8.00 3.20 -22.03
CA GLU A 148 6.94 4.03 -22.62
C GLU A 148 7.10 5.51 -22.25
N PRO A 149 6.92 6.44 -23.20
CA PRO A 149 6.87 7.86 -22.88
C PRO A 149 5.60 8.16 -22.06
N ALA A 150 5.77 8.44 -20.78
CA ALA A 150 4.70 8.85 -19.89
C ALA A 150 4.76 10.35 -19.60
N ASP A 151 3.60 11.00 -19.61
CA ASP A 151 3.43 12.35 -19.07
C ASP A 151 3.08 12.24 -17.56
N ASN A 152 3.74 13.03 -16.73
CA ASN A 152 3.44 13.12 -15.30
C ASN A 152 2.34 14.15 -14.99
N GLU A 153 1.87 14.88 -15.98
CA GLU A 153 0.76 15.84 -15.88
C GLU A 153 0.97 16.81 -14.70
N GLU A 154 2.17 17.43 -14.61
CA GLU A 154 2.54 18.32 -13.49
C GLU A 154 1.58 19.51 -13.34
N LYS A 155 0.94 19.92 -14.44
CA LYS A 155 -0.06 21.00 -14.45
C LYS A 155 -1.23 20.73 -13.50
N LEU A 156 -1.58 19.46 -13.25
CA LEU A 156 -2.64 19.09 -12.31
C LEU A 156 -2.30 19.43 -10.85
N ASN A 157 -1.02 19.67 -10.53
CA ASN A 157 -0.61 20.02 -9.17
C ASN A 157 -0.67 21.54 -8.92
N VAL A 158 -1.06 22.35 -9.90
CA VAL A 158 -1.07 23.81 -9.83
C VAL A 158 -2.49 24.30 -10.06
N PHE A 159 -2.99 25.13 -9.13
CA PHE A 159 -4.30 25.78 -9.28
C PHE A 159 -4.35 26.61 -10.55
N GLN A 160 -5.41 26.39 -11.33
CA GLN A 160 -5.69 27.10 -12.57
C GLN A 160 -7.17 27.44 -12.61
N PHE A 161 -7.50 28.59 -13.19
CA PHE A 161 -8.88 28.97 -13.39
C PHE A 161 -9.54 28.02 -14.38
N ASP A 162 -10.63 27.38 -13.96
CA ASP A 162 -11.46 26.53 -14.80
C ASP A 162 -12.70 27.30 -15.24
N GLN A 163 -12.84 27.52 -16.55
CA GLN A 163 -14.00 28.18 -17.14
C GLN A 163 -15.29 27.37 -16.95
N ASN A 164 -15.16 26.04 -16.79
CA ASN A 164 -16.27 25.11 -16.66
C ASN A 164 -16.35 24.55 -15.23
N PHE A 165 -15.89 25.30 -14.23
CA PHE A 165 -15.83 24.86 -12.84
C PHE A 165 -17.18 24.32 -12.34
N GLU A 166 -18.27 25.09 -12.52
CA GLU A 166 -19.61 24.71 -12.08
C GLU A 166 -20.06 23.37 -12.71
N GLU A 167 -19.88 23.20 -14.03
CA GLU A 167 -20.22 21.94 -14.71
C GLU A 167 -19.36 20.76 -14.26
N ASN A 168 -18.09 20.99 -13.94
CA ASN A 168 -17.17 19.94 -13.51
C ASN A 168 -17.43 19.50 -12.06
N GLU A 169 -17.80 20.44 -11.19
CA GLU A 169 -18.29 20.16 -9.83
C GLU A 169 -19.57 19.33 -9.86
N GLU A 170 -20.56 19.69 -10.70
CA GLU A 170 -21.78 18.90 -10.85
C GLU A 170 -21.51 17.47 -11.33
N LYS A 171 -20.62 17.31 -12.31
CA LYS A 171 -20.19 15.97 -12.78
C LYS A 171 -19.50 15.18 -11.68
N TYR A 172 -18.65 15.83 -10.88
CA TYR A 172 -17.96 15.17 -9.77
C TYR A 172 -18.95 14.75 -8.67
N LYS A 173 -19.90 15.61 -8.29
CA LYS A 173 -20.97 15.30 -7.34
C LYS A 173 -21.80 14.09 -7.80
N ALA A 174 -22.15 14.03 -9.09
CA ALA A 174 -22.86 12.89 -9.65
C ALA A 174 -22.06 11.58 -9.54
N ILE A 175 -20.77 11.59 -9.91
CA ILE A 175 -19.88 10.41 -9.78
C ILE A 175 -19.71 10.00 -8.32
N ARG A 176 -19.55 10.96 -7.40
CA ARG A 176 -19.44 10.70 -5.97
C ARG A 176 -20.67 9.97 -5.44
N LYS A 177 -21.88 10.44 -5.81
CA LYS A 177 -23.15 9.84 -5.42
C LYS A 177 -23.31 8.42 -5.97
N GLU A 178 -22.89 8.18 -7.22
CA GLU A 178 -22.91 6.86 -7.85
C GLU A 178 -21.99 5.86 -7.13
N ILE A 179 -20.79 6.28 -6.71
CA ILE A 179 -19.80 5.38 -6.10
C ILE A 179 -20.12 5.06 -4.63
N LEU A 180 -20.58 6.06 -3.88
CA LEU A 180 -20.84 5.91 -2.44
C LEU A 180 -22.23 5.34 -2.11
N ASP A 181 -23.09 5.19 -3.13
CA ASP A 181 -24.47 4.70 -3.02
C ASP A 181 -25.19 5.35 -1.83
N ASP A 182 -25.31 6.68 -1.86
CA ASP A 182 -25.98 7.49 -0.83
C ASP A 182 -27.50 7.18 -0.78
N GLU A 183 -27.88 6.01 -0.26
CA GLU A 183 -29.17 5.78 0.42
C GLU A 183 -29.14 6.28 1.87
N THR A 184 -28.01 6.83 2.34
CA THR A 184 -27.95 7.57 3.61
C THR A 184 -28.17 9.06 3.37
N THR A 185 -29.46 9.42 3.38
CA THR A 185 -30.03 10.73 3.76
C THR A 185 -29.42 11.96 3.10
N ASP A 186 -30.20 12.61 2.23
CA ASP A 186 -30.01 14.01 1.85
C ASP A 186 -29.92 14.88 3.12
N ASP A 187 -28.70 15.23 3.54
CA ASP A 187 -28.42 16.46 4.28
C ASP A 187 -27.62 17.37 3.34
N ASP A 188 -28.35 18.08 2.48
CA ASP A 188 -27.92 19.34 1.92
C ASP A 188 -27.61 20.30 3.08
N ASP A 189 -26.34 20.49 3.43
CA ASP A 189 -25.90 21.66 4.18
C ASP A 189 -24.70 22.29 3.46
N ASP A 190 -25.02 23.13 2.48
CA ASP A 190 -24.13 24.19 2.00
C ASP A 190 -23.87 25.18 3.16
N GLY A 191 -22.95 24.81 4.05
CA GLY A 191 -22.46 25.64 5.15
C GLY A 191 -21.23 26.47 4.76
N ASP A 192 -21.40 27.48 3.91
CA ASP A 192 -20.47 28.60 3.83
C ASP A 192 -20.89 29.66 4.86
N GLU A 193 -20.15 29.79 5.98
CA GLU A 193 -19.93 31.09 6.63
C GLU A 193 -18.79 31.05 7.66
N SER A 194 -17.70 31.72 7.28
CA SER A 194 -16.89 32.67 8.07
C SER A 194 -16.28 32.29 9.44
N SER A 195 -14.95 32.30 9.42
CA SER A 195 -14.00 32.71 10.46
C SER A 195 -14.47 33.62 11.60
N GLY A 196 -14.02 33.30 12.82
CA GLY A 196 -13.92 34.20 13.98
C GLY A 196 -13.07 33.61 15.11
N GLU A 197 -11.78 33.97 15.13
CA GLU A 197 -10.92 33.88 16.33
C GLU A 197 -11.48 34.83 17.42
N ASP A 198 -11.57 34.40 18.69
CA ASP A 198 -10.57 34.71 19.74
C ASP A 198 -11.11 34.48 21.18
N SER A 199 -10.22 33.91 22.01
CA SER A 199 -9.97 34.15 23.46
C SER A 199 -11.01 33.78 24.56
N ASP A 200 -10.57 32.76 25.32
CA ASP A 200 -10.39 32.67 26.79
C ASP A 200 -11.53 32.28 27.78
N ASP A 201 -11.27 31.10 28.36
CA ASP A 201 -11.11 30.81 29.79
C ASP A 201 -12.23 30.14 30.64
N GLU A 202 -11.75 29.08 31.29
CA GLU A 202 -12.10 28.46 32.58
C GLU A 202 -13.13 27.29 32.68
N ASP A 203 -12.55 26.18 33.16
CA ASP A 203 -13.03 25.20 34.14
C ASP A 203 -13.68 23.86 33.72
N GLU A 204 -12.87 22.81 33.97
CA GLU A 204 -13.14 21.53 34.64
C GLU A 204 -14.59 21.02 34.69
N GLU A 205 -14.86 19.86 34.07
CA GLU A 205 -14.93 18.57 34.77
C GLU A 205 -15.34 17.42 33.81
N ALA A 206 -14.83 16.24 34.15
CA ALA A 206 -15.00 14.99 33.42
C ALA A 206 -16.43 14.42 33.51
N ALA A 207 -16.95 13.90 32.40
CA ALA A 207 -17.89 12.78 32.41
C ALA A 207 -17.98 12.13 31.01
N GLU A 208 -17.29 11.01 30.83
CA GLU A 208 -17.57 10.06 29.75
C GLU A 208 -18.97 9.46 29.97
N ALA A 209 -19.90 9.78 29.07
CA ALA A 209 -21.18 9.08 28.97
C ALA A 209 -21.05 7.97 27.92
N THR A 210 -20.80 6.74 28.37
CA THR A 210 -20.98 5.54 27.56
C THR A 210 -22.26 4.80 27.97
N ASP A 211 -23.15 4.73 27.00
CA ASP A 211 -24.03 3.60 26.67
C ASP A 211 -24.89 2.97 27.79
N SER A 212 -26.16 3.37 27.83
CA SER A 212 -27.16 2.89 28.77
C SER A 212 -27.79 1.57 28.32
N THR A 213 -27.17 0.45 28.66
CA THR A 213 -27.90 -0.78 29.08
C THR A 213 -27.12 -1.55 30.16
N ALA A 214 -26.65 -0.87 31.21
CA ALA A 214 -26.03 -1.53 32.35
C ALA A 214 -27.05 -2.41 33.10
N ILE A 215 -26.94 -3.73 32.95
CA ILE A 215 -27.78 -4.70 33.68
C ILE A 215 -27.32 -4.73 35.14
N ILE A 216 -28.18 -4.26 36.04
CA ILE A 216 -27.92 -4.27 37.49
C ILE A 216 -28.19 -5.67 38.04
N ASP A 217 -27.13 -6.38 38.43
CA ASP A 217 -27.23 -7.70 39.04
C ASP A 217 -27.56 -7.61 40.54
N ASN A 218 -28.80 -7.96 40.89
CA ASN A 218 -29.28 -8.03 42.27
C ASN A 218 -29.11 -9.41 42.92
N THR A 219 -28.48 -10.38 42.25
CA THR A 219 -28.47 -11.77 42.70
C THR A 219 -27.27 -12.16 43.59
N GLU A 220 -26.33 -11.25 43.83
CA GLU A 220 -25.10 -11.43 44.65
C GLU A 220 -24.36 -12.77 44.38
N THR A 221 -24.55 -13.35 43.20
CA THR A 221 -24.10 -14.72 42.88
C THR A 221 -22.57 -14.80 42.91
N THR A 222 -21.89 -13.79 42.36
CA THR A 222 -20.43 -13.65 42.38
C THR A 222 -19.87 -13.62 43.81
N LEU A 223 -20.53 -12.92 44.72
CA LEU A 223 -20.08 -12.77 46.12
C LEU A 223 -20.24 -14.09 46.89
N ARG A 224 -21.32 -14.83 46.64
CA ARG A 224 -21.53 -16.16 47.23
C ARG A 224 -20.50 -17.18 46.75
N THR A 225 -20.17 -17.17 45.46
CA THR A 225 -19.14 -18.04 44.88
C THR A 225 -17.77 -17.75 45.51
N LEU A 226 -17.40 -16.47 45.61
CA LEU A 226 -16.14 -16.06 46.25
C LEU A 226 -16.05 -16.54 47.71
N ARG A 227 -17.13 -16.39 48.50
CA ARG A 227 -17.16 -16.86 49.89
C ARG A 227 -17.03 -18.37 49.98
N ARG A 228 -17.67 -19.11 49.07
CA ARG A 228 -17.57 -20.57 49.02
C ARG A 228 -16.14 -21.02 48.72
N ASP A 229 -15.48 -20.39 47.76
CA ASP A 229 -14.11 -20.73 47.40
C ASP A 229 -13.15 -20.45 48.56
N ILE A 230 -13.24 -19.27 49.19
CA ILE A 230 -12.43 -18.94 50.37
C ILE A 230 -12.65 -19.97 51.49
N TYR A 231 -13.90 -20.33 51.78
CA TYR A 231 -14.21 -21.32 52.81
C TYR A 231 -13.60 -22.69 52.50
N LEU A 232 -13.73 -23.16 51.25
CA LEU A 232 -13.16 -24.44 50.80
C LEU A 232 -11.63 -24.45 50.76
N THR A 233 -10.99 -23.28 50.66
CA THR A 233 -9.53 -23.18 50.62
C THR A 233 -8.92 -23.12 52.03
N ILE A 234 -9.70 -22.74 53.04
CA ILE A 234 -9.24 -22.60 54.43
C ILE A 234 -9.47 -23.89 55.25
N GLN A 235 -10.37 -24.78 54.80
CA GLN A 235 -10.67 -26.06 55.45
C GLN A 235 -9.73 -27.18 54.97
#